data_AF-A0A2K8SDS5-F1
#
_entry.id   AF-A0A2K8SDS5-F1
#
_cell.length_a   1.000
_cell.length_b   1.000
_cell.length_c   1.000
_cell.angle_alpha   90.00
_cell.angle_beta   90.00
_cell.angle_gamma   90.00
#
_symmetry.space_group_name_H-M   'P 1'
#
loop_
_entity.id
_entity.type
_entity.pdbx_description
1 polymer ?
#
loop_
_entity_poly.entity_id
_entity_poly.type
_entity_poly.pdbx_seq_one_letter_code
_entity_poly.pdbx_strand_id
1 'polypeptide(L)'
;MKKLLYIISGLSVTVFPTSNLISCKTKPKIDQDYNIPELNEQPKSIEEIEKLACEAYDKNQEYLNIKNEKWNKYKQSILNWNELGDEEKNKHREIFFTSSLEYQKQLIFQFWWGSTYQYKIYQFNPEYKKELMTLSGYKLDLKAENKELYSYSLKLFLNNEYLTNNTKEHIQKIYNWGIQDNPNARNKK
;
A
#
# COMPACT_ATOMS: atom_id res chain seq x y z
N MET A 1 3.38 -64.50 -32.24
CA MET A 1 3.88 -64.54 -30.86
C MET A 1 3.96 -63.13 -30.31
N LYS A 2 3.33 -62.95 -29.14
CA LYS A 2 3.49 -61.92 -28.10
C LYS A 2 3.60 -60.43 -28.48
N LYS A 3 2.49 -59.75 -28.12
CA LYS A 3 2.33 -58.33 -27.79
C LYS A 3 3.50 -57.76 -26.98
N LEU A 4 3.86 -56.52 -27.27
CA LEU A 4 4.20 -55.52 -26.23
C LEU A 4 3.82 -54.13 -26.73
N LEU A 5 2.63 -53.71 -26.30
CA LEU A 5 2.21 -52.32 -26.21
C LEU A 5 3.07 -51.65 -25.14
N TYR A 6 3.77 -50.58 -25.49
CA TYR A 6 4.13 -49.58 -24.51
C TYR A 6 3.35 -48.30 -24.81
N ILE A 7 2.35 -48.12 -23.95
CA ILE A 7 1.52 -46.94 -23.80
C ILE A 7 2.45 -45.77 -23.47
N ILE A 8 2.61 -44.84 -24.41
CA ILE A 8 3.14 -43.52 -24.11
C ILE A 8 2.01 -42.80 -23.37
N SER A 9 2.05 -42.89 -22.05
CA SER A 9 1.15 -42.14 -21.18
C SER A 9 1.43 -40.66 -21.38
N GLY A 10 0.45 -39.97 -21.94
CA GLY A 10 0.41 -38.52 -21.99
C GLY A 10 0.38 -37.98 -20.57
N LEU A 11 1.54 -37.49 -20.11
CA LEU A 11 1.58 -36.48 -19.08
C LEU A 11 1.22 -35.17 -19.76
N SER A 12 -0.07 -34.83 -19.66
CA SER A 12 -0.60 -33.49 -19.85
C SER A 12 0.08 -32.57 -18.83
N VAL A 13 1.31 -32.15 -19.12
CA VAL A 13 1.89 -30.99 -18.45
C VAL A 13 1.07 -29.82 -18.98
N THR A 14 0.04 -29.45 -18.23
CA THR A 14 -0.56 -28.13 -18.36
C THR A 14 0.56 -27.14 -18.09
N VAL A 15 1.21 -26.71 -19.17
CA VAL A 15 2.05 -25.53 -19.20
C VAL A 15 1.13 -24.40 -18.81
N PHE A 16 1.12 -24.05 -17.53
CA PHE A 16 0.61 -22.76 -17.10
C PHE A 16 1.35 -21.72 -17.93
N PRO A 17 0.65 -20.84 -18.68
CA PRO A 17 1.33 -19.73 -19.29
C PRO A 17 1.84 -18.84 -18.16
N THR A 18 3.12 -18.98 -17.82
CA THR A 18 3.91 -18.06 -16.97
C THR A 18 4.20 -16.73 -17.68
N SER A 19 3.58 -16.50 -18.83
CA SER A 19 3.68 -15.28 -19.63
C SER A 19 2.69 -14.23 -19.13
N ASN A 20 3.06 -13.56 -18.04
CA ASN A 20 3.13 -12.10 -17.93
C ASN A 20 3.60 -11.70 -16.52
N LEU A 21 4.67 -12.33 -16.03
CA LEU A 21 5.55 -11.67 -15.07
C LEU A 21 6.25 -10.53 -15.83
N ILE A 22 5.58 -9.39 -15.94
CA ILE A 22 6.22 -8.13 -16.28
C ILE A 22 7.12 -7.80 -15.10
N SER A 23 8.32 -8.37 -15.11
CA SER A 23 9.43 -7.98 -14.25
C SER A 23 9.94 -6.62 -14.76
N CYS A 24 9.15 -5.57 -14.55
CA CYS A 24 9.69 -4.22 -14.52
C CYS A 24 10.35 -4.04 -13.16
N LYS A 25 11.59 -4.53 -13.01
CA LYS A 25 12.47 -4.13 -11.93
C LYS A 25 12.94 -2.69 -12.17
N THR A 26 12.02 -1.74 -12.11
CA THR A 26 12.39 -0.36 -11.81
C THR A 26 12.57 -0.29 -10.31
N LYS A 27 13.83 -0.16 -9.86
CA LYS A 27 14.10 0.24 -8.48
C LYS A 27 13.27 1.51 -8.20
N PRO A 28 12.49 1.56 -7.12
CA PRO A 28 11.79 2.79 -6.75
C PRO A 28 12.85 3.89 -6.62
N LYS A 29 12.66 5.01 -7.33
CA LYS A 29 13.42 6.22 -7.04
C LYS A 29 13.06 6.64 -5.63
N ILE A 30 14.07 6.90 -4.80
CA ILE A 30 13.88 7.50 -3.48
C ILE A 30 13.29 8.89 -3.72
N ASP A 31 11.99 9.03 -3.45
CA ASP A 31 11.24 10.26 -3.66
C ASP A 31 11.65 11.30 -2.62
N GLN A 32 12.24 12.40 -3.10
CA GLN A 32 12.77 13.46 -2.23
C GLN A 32 11.65 14.23 -1.53
N ASP A 33 10.46 14.35 -2.11
CA ASP A 33 9.32 14.99 -1.48
C ASP A 33 8.06 14.21 -1.80
N TYR A 34 7.41 13.63 -0.78
CA TYR A 34 5.98 13.31 -0.75
C TYR A 34 5.29 13.00 -2.10
N ASN A 35 5.91 12.22 -2.99
CA ASN A 35 5.64 12.46 -4.40
C ASN A 35 4.26 11.93 -4.75
N ILE A 36 3.46 12.88 -5.17
CA ILE A 36 2.08 12.75 -5.60
C ILE A 36 2.17 12.07 -6.97
N PRO A 37 1.61 10.86 -7.20
CA PRO A 37 1.25 10.49 -8.55
C PRO A 37 0.36 11.61 -9.07
N GLU A 38 0.66 12.23 -10.20
CA GLU A 38 -0.12 13.37 -10.72
C GLU A 38 -1.63 13.07 -10.57
N LEU A 39 -2.30 13.77 -9.65
CA LEU A 39 -3.71 13.58 -9.28
C LEU A 39 -4.65 14.16 -10.35
N ASN A 40 -4.23 14.07 -11.61
CA ASN A 40 -4.89 14.68 -12.75
C ASN A 40 -5.76 13.64 -13.48
N GLU A 41 -5.36 12.36 -13.43
CA GLU A 41 -6.09 11.27 -14.09
C GLU A 41 -6.73 10.34 -13.07
N GLN A 42 -7.94 9.85 -13.39
CA GLN A 42 -8.60 8.78 -12.66
C GLN A 42 -8.15 7.42 -13.22
N PRO A 43 -7.99 6.36 -12.39
CA PRO A 43 -7.59 5.04 -12.89
C PRO A 43 -8.53 4.53 -13.98
N LYS A 44 -7.99 3.87 -15.00
CA LYS A 44 -8.70 3.42 -16.20
C LYS A 44 -9.29 2.02 -16.05
N SER A 45 -8.70 1.19 -15.18
CA SER A 45 -9.19 -0.15 -14.89
C SER A 45 -8.82 -0.63 -13.49
N ILE A 46 -9.38 -1.77 -13.08
CA ILE A 46 -9.00 -2.43 -11.83
C ILE A 46 -7.54 -2.89 -11.87
N GLU A 47 -7.05 -3.40 -13.01
CA GLU A 47 -5.67 -3.88 -13.17
C GLU A 47 -4.66 -2.74 -12.98
N GLU A 48 -4.99 -1.53 -13.42
CA GLU A 48 -4.17 -0.34 -13.13
C GLU A 48 -4.14 -0.06 -11.62
N ILE A 49 -5.28 -0.15 -10.94
CA ILE A 49 -5.35 0.04 -9.49
C ILE A 49 -4.58 -1.06 -8.75
N GLU A 50 -4.63 -2.31 -9.19
CA GLU A 50 -3.85 -3.42 -8.62
C GLU A 50 -2.35 -3.11 -8.65
N LYS A 51 -1.84 -2.65 -9.81
CA LYS A 51 -0.43 -2.27 -9.97
C LYS A 51 -0.06 -1.12 -9.03
N LEU A 52 -0.85 -0.05 -9.02
CA LEU A 52 -0.61 1.11 -8.16
C LEU A 52 -0.68 0.76 -6.67
N ALA A 53 -1.59 -0.12 -6.27
CA ALA A 53 -1.72 -0.60 -4.90
C ALA A 53 -0.50 -1.42 -4.47
N CYS A 54 -0.01 -2.33 -5.33
CA CYS A 54 1.23 -3.06 -5.08
C CYS A 54 2.45 -2.13 -4.93
N GLU A 55 2.58 -1.12 -5.79
CA GLU A 55 3.66 -0.13 -5.71
C GLU A 55 3.58 0.70 -4.41
N ALA A 56 2.39 1.17 -4.05
CA ALA A 56 2.17 1.90 -2.81
C ALA A 56 2.43 1.02 -1.58
N TYR A 57 2.06 -0.26 -1.63
CA TYR A 57 2.33 -1.21 -0.56
C TYR A 57 3.83 -1.46 -0.38
N ASP A 58 4.56 -1.66 -1.47
CA ASP A 58 6.02 -1.83 -1.41
C ASP A 58 6.72 -0.60 -0.83
N LYS A 59 6.34 0.60 -1.28
CA LYS A 59 6.85 1.85 -0.70
C LYS A 59 6.50 1.97 0.79
N ASN A 60 5.28 1.60 1.19
CA ASN A 60 4.89 1.58 2.60
C ASN A 60 5.79 0.65 3.43
N GLN A 61 6.08 -0.57 2.94
CA GLN A 61 6.96 -1.53 3.60
C GLN A 61 8.40 -0.99 3.71
N GLU A 62 8.91 -0.37 2.65
CA GLU A 62 10.25 0.25 2.66
C GLU A 62 10.34 1.33 3.74
N TYR A 63 9.41 2.28 3.77
CA TYR A 63 9.43 3.34 4.78
C TYR A 63 9.17 2.83 6.19
N LEU A 64 8.34 1.78 6.35
CA LEU A 64 8.16 1.10 7.63
C LEU A 64 9.48 0.53 8.14
N ASN A 65 10.25 -0.16 7.28
CA ASN A 65 11.54 -0.73 7.63
C ASN A 65 12.55 0.36 8.03
N ILE A 66 12.69 1.41 7.22
CA ILE A 66 13.61 2.52 7.51
C ILE A 66 13.22 3.22 8.82
N LYS A 67 11.92 3.49 9.02
CA LYS A 67 11.42 4.09 10.26
C LYS A 67 11.76 3.21 11.47
N ASN A 68 11.56 1.89 11.37
CA ASN A 68 11.85 0.97 12.47
C ASN A 68 13.35 0.95 12.81
N GLU A 69 14.23 0.95 11.80
CA GLU A 69 15.67 1.06 12.01
C GLU A 69 16.06 2.36 12.71
N LYS A 70 15.50 3.49 12.26
CA LYS A 70 15.75 4.80 12.87
C LYS A 70 15.22 4.87 14.30
N TRP A 71 14.04 4.31 14.56
CA TRP A 71 13.47 4.24 15.90
C TRP A 71 14.35 3.44 16.84
N ASN A 72 14.85 2.27 16.39
CA ASN A 72 15.74 1.45 17.18
C ASN A 72 17.04 2.17 17.54
N LYS A 73 17.65 2.89 16.57
CA LYS A 73 18.85 3.71 16.81
C LYS A 73 18.56 4.85 17.79
N TYR A 74 17.45 5.57 17.62
CA TYR A 74 17.03 6.64 18.52
C TYR A 74 16.83 6.12 19.94
N LYS A 75 16.09 5.01 20.10
CA LYS A 75 15.87 4.33 21.37
C LYS A 75 17.18 3.93 22.06
N GLN A 76 18.15 3.38 21.31
CA GLN A 76 19.46 3.00 21.84
C GLN A 76 20.31 4.19 22.28
N SER A 77 20.06 5.38 21.73
CA SER A 77 20.77 6.61 22.10
C SER A 77 20.29 7.21 23.44
N ILE A 78 19.15 6.76 23.96
CA ILE A 78 18.57 7.25 25.20
C ILE A 78 19.15 6.47 26.38
N LEU A 79 19.83 7.18 27.28
CA LEU A 79 20.43 6.59 28.47
C LEU A 79 19.35 5.92 29.34
N ASN A 80 19.65 4.71 29.82
CA ASN A 80 18.78 3.94 30.71
C ASN A 80 17.34 3.77 30.20
N TRP A 81 17.12 3.67 28.87
CA TRP A 81 15.79 3.55 28.26
C TRP A 81 14.86 2.55 28.97
N ASN A 82 15.40 1.40 29.40
CA ASN A 82 14.60 0.35 30.03
C ASN A 82 14.05 0.77 31.41
N GLU A 83 14.76 1.66 32.11
CA GLU A 83 14.43 2.18 33.45
C GLU A 83 13.47 3.37 33.39
N LEU A 84 13.32 4.03 32.23
CA LEU A 84 12.39 5.14 32.06
C LEU A 84 10.94 4.72 32.33
N GLY A 85 10.16 5.65 32.89
CA GLY A 85 8.72 5.48 33.06
C GLY A 85 7.97 5.49 31.71
N ASP A 86 6.72 5.03 31.71
CA ASP A 86 5.91 4.99 30.48
C ASP A 86 5.62 6.38 29.91
N GLU A 87 5.46 7.39 30.77
CA GLU A 87 5.25 8.78 30.35
C GLU A 87 6.47 9.33 29.57
N GLU A 88 7.68 9.07 30.06
CA GLU A 88 8.91 9.50 29.38
C GLU A 88 9.12 8.74 28.08
N LYS A 89 8.87 7.43 28.08
CA LYS A 89 8.88 6.61 26.85
C LYS A 89 7.86 7.12 25.82
N ASN A 90 6.68 7.56 26.27
CA ASN A 90 5.67 8.18 25.42
C ASN A 90 6.15 9.50 24.82
N LYS A 91 6.74 10.40 25.62
CA LYS A 91 7.33 11.66 25.13
C LYS A 91 8.38 11.40 24.05
N HIS A 92 9.25 10.41 24.26
CA HIS A 92 10.25 10.02 23.24
C HIS A 92 9.63 9.45 21.97
N ARG A 93 8.57 8.63 22.09
CA ARG A 93 7.82 8.14 20.92
C ARG A 93 7.20 9.31 20.15
N GLU A 94 6.55 10.23 20.85
CA GLU A 94 5.92 11.40 20.27
C GLU A 94 6.93 12.26 19.51
N ILE A 95 8.05 12.62 20.15
CA ILE A 95 9.15 13.39 19.53
C ILE A 95 9.65 12.68 18.25
N PHE A 96 9.88 11.37 18.33
CA PHE A 96 10.38 10.62 17.18
C PHE A 96 9.37 10.56 16.03
N PHE A 97 8.12 10.16 16.29
CA PHE A 97 7.15 9.94 15.22
C PHE A 97 6.70 11.25 14.56
N THR A 98 6.55 12.32 15.34
CA THR A 98 6.20 13.66 14.81
C THR A 98 7.31 14.24 13.93
N SER A 99 8.58 13.94 14.21
CA SER A 99 9.74 14.41 13.43
C SER A 99 10.21 13.44 12.33
N SER A 100 9.73 12.19 12.34
CA SER A 100 10.17 11.16 11.40
C SER A 100 9.49 11.32 10.03
N LEU A 101 10.24 11.79 9.05
CA LEU A 101 9.79 11.86 7.65
C LEU A 101 9.33 10.49 7.12
N GLU A 102 10.03 9.41 7.48
CA GLU A 102 9.68 8.06 7.04
C GLU A 102 8.36 7.59 7.63
N TYR A 103 8.06 7.94 8.88
CA TYR A 103 6.73 7.68 9.45
C TYR A 103 5.64 8.44 8.70
N GLN A 104 5.86 9.72 8.40
CA GLN A 104 4.90 10.51 7.62
C GLN A 104 4.66 9.90 6.24
N LYS A 105 5.74 9.51 5.52
CA LYS A 105 5.66 8.84 4.21
C LYS A 105 4.96 7.48 4.29
N GLN A 106 5.29 6.67 5.29
CA GLN A 106 4.64 5.38 5.54
C GLN A 106 3.12 5.56 5.62
N LEU A 107 2.63 6.51 6.41
CA LEU A 107 1.20 6.73 6.61
C LEU A 107 0.50 7.22 5.33
N ILE A 108 1.15 8.05 4.52
CA ILE A 108 0.60 8.45 3.21
C ILE A 108 0.40 7.23 2.31
N PHE A 109 1.41 6.38 2.17
CA PHE A 109 1.27 5.19 1.33
C PHE A 109 0.26 4.19 1.89
N GLN A 110 0.13 4.11 3.21
CA GLN A 110 -0.92 3.33 3.85
C GLN A 110 -2.32 3.83 3.48
N PHE A 111 -2.52 5.15 3.46
CA PHE A 111 -3.79 5.74 3.05
C PHE A 111 -4.11 5.52 1.57
N TRP A 112 -3.08 5.48 0.71
CA TRP A 112 -3.22 5.14 -0.70
C TRP A 112 -3.73 3.71 -0.90
N TRP A 113 -2.96 2.70 -0.49
CA TRP A 113 -3.30 1.30 -0.76
C TRP A 113 -4.45 0.79 0.13
N GLY A 114 -4.47 1.23 1.39
CA GLY A 114 -5.39 0.72 2.41
C GLY A 114 -6.73 1.44 2.45
N SER A 115 -6.95 2.46 1.62
CA SER A 115 -8.22 3.20 1.61
C SER A 115 -8.56 3.74 0.23
N THR A 116 -7.69 4.55 -0.35
CA THR A 116 -7.99 5.26 -1.61
C THR A 116 -8.20 4.30 -2.77
N TYR A 117 -7.28 3.35 -2.98
CA TYR A 117 -7.38 2.38 -4.06
C TYR A 117 -8.50 1.36 -3.84
N GLN A 118 -8.79 0.98 -2.59
CA GLN A 118 -9.93 0.12 -2.26
C GLN A 118 -11.26 0.79 -2.61
N TYR A 119 -11.38 2.10 -2.36
CA TYR A 119 -12.54 2.87 -2.78
C TYR A 119 -12.62 3.05 -4.30
N LYS A 120 -11.50 3.28 -4.98
CA LYS A 120 -11.50 3.32 -6.45
C LYS A 120 -11.93 1.99 -7.06
N ILE A 121 -11.50 0.87 -6.51
CA ILE A 121 -11.97 -0.46 -6.91
C ILE A 121 -13.48 -0.59 -6.67
N TYR A 122 -13.99 -0.15 -5.52
CA TYR A 122 -15.42 -0.20 -5.22
C TYR A 122 -16.26 0.51 -6.29
N GLN A 123 -15.77 1.63 -6.84
CA GLN A 123 -16.46 2.32 -7.92
C GLN A 123 -16.60 1.46 -9.19
N PHE A 124 -15.63 0.59 -9.50
CA PHE A 124 -15.69 -0.36 -10.63
C PHE A 124 -16.47 -1.65 -10.31
N ASN A 125 -16.18 -2.25 -9.16
CA ASN A 125 -16.76 -3.51 -8.72
C ASN A 125 -16.85 -3.56 -7.18
N PRO A 126 -18.05 -3.34 -6.61
CA PRO A 126 -18.28 -3.38 -5.17
C PRO A 126 -17.97 -4.72 -4.49
N GLU A 127 -17.94 -5.83 -5.22
CA GLU A 127 -17.70 -7.18 -4.70
C GLU A 127 -16.25 -7.65 -4.87
N TYR A 128 -15.38 -6.79 -5.40
CA TYR A 128 -14.01 -7.18 -5.71
C TYR A 128 -13.21 -7.56 -4.44
N LYS A 129 -12.49 -8.67 -4.54
CA LYS A 129 -11.47 -9.11 -3.59
C LYS A 129 -10.42 -9.97 -4.29
N LYS A 130 -9.14 -9.73 -4.01
CA LYS A 130 -8.01 -10.47 -4.59
C LYS A 130 -6.79 -10.42 -3.67
N GLU A 131 -6.10 -11.56 -3.53
CA GLU A 131 -4.74 -11.58 -2.97
C GLU A 131 -3.76 -11.33 -4.13
N LEU A 132 -2.87 -10.35 -3.95
CA LEU A 132 -1.82 -9.98 -4.89
C LEU A 132 -0.46 -10.30 -4.28
N MET A 133 0.50 -10.64 -5.14
CA MET A 133 1.92 -10.60 -4.79
C MET A 133 2.50 -9.30 -5.31
N THR A 134 3.11 -8.51 -4.42
CA THR A 134 3.78 -7.28 -4.80
C THR A 134 5.10 -7.55 -5.51
N LEU A 135 5.68 -6.51 -6.13
CA LEU A 135 6.96 -6.62 -6.84
C LEU A 135 8.11 -7.01 -5.88
N SER A 136 8.01 -6.61 -4.63
CA SER A 136 8.96 -6.97 -3.57
C SER A 136 8.65 -8.31 -2.90
N GLY A 137 7.62 -9.04 -3.37
CA GLY A 137 7.28 -10.37 -2.86
C GLY A 137 6.44 -10.37 -1.60
N TYR A 138 5.81 -9.24 -1.24
CA TYR A 138 4.84 -9.22 -0.15
C TYR A 138 3.46 -9.66 -0.62
N LYS A 139 2.67 -10.21 0.31
CA LYS A 139 1.26 -10.47 0.09
C LYS A 139 0.45 -9.21 0.39
N LEU A 140 -0.46 -8.86 -0.52
CA LEU A 140 -1.41 -7.77 -0.39
C LEU A 140 -2.83 -8.27 -0.64
N ASP A 141 -3.67 -8.24 0.39
CA ASP A 141 -5.11 -8.46 0.24
C ASP A 141 -5.78 -7.15 -0.19
N LEU A 142 -6.20 -7.08 -1.45
CA LEU A 142 -6.89 -5.94 -2.01
C LEU A 142 -8.38 -6.24 -2.15
N LYS A 143 -9.24 -5.35 -1.63
CA LYS A 143 -10.69 -5.51 -1.67
C LYS A 143 -11.38 -4.18 -1.93
N ALA A 144 -12.62 -4.24 -2.41
CA ALA A 144 -13.47 -3.07 -2.52
C ALA A 144 -13.91 -2.60 -1.13
N GLU A 145 -13.81 -1.30 -0.87
CA GLU A 145 -14.37 -0.66 0.33
C GLU A 145 -15.22 0.55 -0.04
N ASN A 146 -16.36 0.69 0.63
CA ASN A 146 -17.34 1.72 0.30
C ASN A 146 -16.90 3.13 0.76
N LYS A 147 -17.72 4.12 0.41
CA LYS A 147 -17.47 5.53 0.73
C LYS A 147 -17.45 5.80 2.24
N GLU A 148 -18.28 5.10 3.02
CA GLU A 148 -18.32 5.25 4.47
C GLU A 148 -16.99 4.85 5.10
N LEU A 149 -16.45 3.67 4.73
CA LEU A 149 -15.16 3.20 5.20
C LEU A 149 -14.03 4.14 4.77
N TYR A 150 -14.03 4.61 3.53
CA TYR A 150 -13.01 5.55 3.08
C TYR A 150 -13.04 6.87 3.88
N SER A 151 -14.23 7.41 4.14
CA SER A 151 -14.42 8.62 4.92
C SER A 151 -14.06 8.43 6.39
N TYR A 152 -14.31 7.24 6.93
CA TYR A 152 -13.89 6.88 8.28
C TYR A 152 -12.36 6.78 8.38
N SER A 153 -11.70 6.16 7.41
CA SER A 153 -10.24 6.11 7.33
C SER A 153 -9.64 7.52 7.32
N LEU A 154 -10.18 8.44 6.52
CA LEU A 154 -9.74 9.84 6.55
C LEU A 154 -9.77 10.41 7.98
N LYS A 155 -10.89 10.25 8.70
CA LYS A 155 -11.02 10.75 10.08
C LYS A 155 -9.95 10.18 11.00
N LEU A 156 -9.67 8.88 10.90
CA LEU A 156 -8.62 8.23 11.70
C LEU A 156 -7.24 8.82 11.42
N PHE A 157 -6.90 9.02 10.14
CA PHE A 157 -5.62 9.63 9.78
C PHE A 157 -5.54 11.09 10.26
N LEU A 158 -6.56 11.91 10.07
CA LEU A 158 -6.55 13.31 10.51
C LEU A 158 -6.48 13.47 12.04
N ASN A 159 -7.04 12.51 12.79
CA ASN A 159 -6.98 12.47 14.25
C ASN A 159 -5.68 11.87 14.80
N ASN A 160 -4.78 11.37 13.95
CA ASN A 160 -3.49 10.86 14.40
C ASN A 160 -2.64 12.02 14.95
N GLU A 161 -2.27 11.92 16.22
CA GLU A 161 -1.48 12.93 16.94
C GLU A 161 -0.04 13.04 16.44
N TYR A 162 0.49 11.98 15.84
CA TYR A 162 1.87 11.93 15.34
C TYR A 162 2.02 12.42 13.90
N LEU A 163 0.91 12.79 13.25
CA LEU A 163 0.96 13.38 11.90
C LEU A 163 1.20 14.88 11.94
N THR A 164 2.12 15.34 11.09
CA THR A 164 2.30 16.78 10.87
C THR A 164 1.11 17.37 10.13
N ASN A 165 0.88 18.68 10.28
CA ASN A 165 -0.16 19.39 9.55
C ASN A 165 0.00 19.24 8.02
N ASN A 166 1.23 19.31 7.51
CA ASN A 166 1.51 19.10 6.09
C ASN A 166 1.08 17.69 5.63
N THR A 167 1.38 16.65 6.43
CA THR A 167 0.95 15.29 6.10
C THR A 167 -0.57 15.12 6.15
N LYS A 168 -1.25 15.77 7.11
CA LYS A 168 -2.72 15.80 7.16
C LYS A 168 -3.33 16.48 5.94
N GLU A 169 -2.80 17.63 5.54
CA GLU A 169 -3.19 18.32 4.31
C GLU A 169 -2.99 17.45 3.07
N HIS A 170 -1.88 16.72 3.01
CA HIS A 170 -1.59 15.81 1.92
C HIS A 170 -2.60 14.66 1.85
N ILE A 171 -2.90 14.03 2.98
CA ILE A 171 -3.93 12.98 3.07
C ILE A 171 -5.31 13.52 2.66
N GLN A 172 -5.65 14.75 3.08
CA GLN A 172 -6.88 15.40 2.66
C GLN A 172 -6.93 15.64 1.15
N LYS A 173 -5.82 16.03 0.52
CA LYS A 173 -5.74 16.17 -0.95
C LYS A 173 -5.95 14.83 -1.66
N ILE A 174 -5.33 13.75 -1.17
CA ILE A 174 -5.55 12.39 -1.71
C ILE A 174 -7.02 12.02 -1.59
N TYR A 175 -7.65 12.27 -0.44
CA TYR A 175 -9.07 12.00 -0.23
C TYR A 175 -9.95 12.80 -1.20
N ASN A 176 -9.68 14.09 -1.36
CA ASN A 176 -10.48 14.97 -2.24
C ASN A 176 -10.40 14.53 -3.70
N TRP A 177 -9.27 13.97 -4.14
CA TRP A 177 -9.17 13.33 -5.46
C TRP A 177 -9.84 11.95 -5.47
N GLY A 178 -9.65 11.17 -4.41
CA GLY A 178 -10.13 9.80 -4.28
C GLY A 178 -11.66 9.71 -4.26
N ILE A 179 -12.33 10.69 -3.65
CA ILE A 179 -13.77 10.74 -3.50
C ILE A 179 -14.52 11.11 -4.78
N GLN A 180 -13.81 11.64 -5.77
CA GLN A 180 -14.39 11.96 -7.07
C GLN A 180 -14.87 10.68 -7.76
N ASP A 181 -15.99 10.80 -8.48
CA ASP A 181 -16.48 9.72 -9.34
C ASP A 181 -15.43 9.39 -10.39
N ASN A 182 -15.11 8.11 -10.54
CA ASN A 182 -14.29 7.67 -11.64
C ASN A 182 -15.14 7.52 -12.91
N PRO A 183 -14.90 8.33 -13.97
CA PRO A 183 -15.67 8.23 -15.22
C PRO A 183 -15.46 6.89 -15.93
N ASN A 184 -14.32 6.23 -15.73
CA ASN A 184 -14.00 4.93 -16.34
C ASN A 184 -14.73 3.76 -15.65
N ALA A 185 -15.20 3.98 -14.41
CA ALA A 185 -15.98 2.99 -13.68
C ALA A 185 -17.46 2.97 -14.09
N ARG A 186 -17.91 4.00 -14.81
CA ARG A 186 -19.28 4.10 -15.35
C ARG A 186 -19.42 3.25 -16.63
N ASN A 187 -19.22 1.95 -16.51
CA ASN A 187 -19.95 1.01 -17.35
C ASN A 187 -21.40 0.97 -16.83
N LYS A 188 -22.18 1.99 -17.22
CA LYS A 188 -23.63 1.92 -17.13
C LYS A 188 -24.05 0.63 -17.86
N LYS A 189 -24.71 -0.26 -17.11
CA LYS A 189 -25.62 -1.25 -17.71
C LYS A 189 -26.61 -0.55 -18.63
#